data_AF-V4T638-F1
#
_entry.id   AF-V4T638-F1
#
_cell.length_a   1.000
_cell.length_b   1.000
_cell.length_c   1.000
_cell.angle_alpha   90.00
_cell.angle_beta   90.00
_cell.angle_gamma   90.00
#
_symmetry.space_group_name_H-M   'P 1'
#
loop_
_entity.id
_entity.type
_entity.pdbx_description
1 polymer ?
#
loop_
_entity_poly.entity_id
_entity_poly.type
_entity_poly.pdbx_seq_one_letter_code
_entity_poly.pdbx_strand_id
1 'polypeptide(L)'
;MASLPCTWLCENGQTQTVLQLIDTDPELVRVKGREGITPLHHASEDGDLYLLEKFLSVCLKSLEDVTNKSDTALHIALKNDKVEAFQVLTRCPPSVIGLKEADQCYNKRILNSKNRDGSTLLHIATSKNQVQASLN
;
A
#
# COMPACT_ATOMS: atom_id res chain seq x y z
N MET A 1 -19.25 6.72 -13.83
CA MET A 1 -17.92 6.18 -13.52
C MET A 1 -17.01 7.35 -13.21
N ALA A 2 -16.91 7.78 -11.95
CA ALA A 2 -15.97 8.83 -11.58
C ALA A 2 -14.70 8.14 -11.07
N SER A 3 -13.62 8.18 -11.85
CA SER A 3 -12.28 8.05 -11.27
C SER A 3 -12.07 9.32 -10.46
N LEU A 4 -11.77 9.16 -9.17
CA LEU A 4 -11.51 10.30 -8.30
C LEU A 4 -10.16 10.93 -8.69
N PRO A 5 -9.99 12.25 -8.50
CA PRO A 5 -8.84 12.99 -9.02
C PRO A 5 -7.50 12.34 -8.65
N CYS A 6 -7.29 11.99 -7.38
CA CYS A 6 -6.01 11.39 -6.94
C CYS A 6 -5.68 10.07 -7.61
N THR A 7 -6.63 9.14 -7.69
CA THR A 7 -6.40 7.84 -8.34
C THR A 7 -6.12 8.00 -9.83
N TRP A 8 -6.86 8.88 -10.51
CA TRP A 8 -6.62 9.17 -11.92
C TRP A 8 -5.27 9.84 -12.16
N LEU A 9 -4.85 10.75 -11.28
CA LEU A 9 -3.54 11.39 -11.36
C LEU A 9 -2.41 10.37 -11.17
N CYS A 10 -2.57 9.39 -10.27
CA CYS A 10 -1.65 8.27 -10.13
C CYS A 10 -1.59 7.42 -11.41
N GLU A 11 -2.75 7.10 -12.01
CA GLU A 11 -2.85 6.35 -13.29
C GLU A 11 -2.15 7.07 -14.46
N ASN A 12 -2.11 8.40 -14.45
CA ASN A 12 -1.48 9.20 -15.50
C ASN A 12 -0.04 9.62 -15.17
N GLY A 13 0.56 9.12 -14.08
CA GLY A 13 1.92 9.47 -13.68
C GLY A 13 2.12 10.94 -13.31
N GLN A 14 1.05 11.65 -12.93
CA GLN A 14 1.11 13.06 -12.53
C GLN A 14 1.55 13.22 -11.07
N THR A 15 2.69 12.62 -10.71
CA THR A 15 3.20 12.54 -9.35
C THR A 15 3.25 13.90 -8.66
N GLN A 16 3.78 14.93 -9.32
CA GLN A 16 3.88 16.28 -8.73
C GLN A 16 2.52 16.87 -8.33
N THR A 17 1.49 16.66 -9.15
CA THR A 17 0.12 17.14 -8.87
C THR A 17 -0.53 16.33 -7.76
N VAL A 18 -0.26 15.02 -7.69
CA VAL A 18 -0.68 14.16 -6.57
C VAL A 18 -0.11 14.68 -5.26
N LEU A 19 1.18 15.02 -5.22
CA LEU A 19 1.85 15.54 -4.02
C LEU A 19 1.21 16.84 -3.50
N GLN A 20 0.96 17.79 -4.40
CA GLN A 20 0.30 19.06 -4.04
C GLN A 20 -1.11 18.83 -3.49
N LEU A 21 -1.82 17.86 -4.07
CA LEU A 21 -3.19 17.54 -3.70
C LEU A 21 -3.26 16.86 -2.33
N ILE A 22 -2.36 15.91 -2.02
CA ILE A 22 -2.29 15.27 -0.69
C ILE A 22 -1.73 16.19 0.39
N ASP A 23 -0.87 17.15 0.04
CA ASP A 23 -0.40 18.17 0.99
C ASP A 23 -1.54 19.14 1.36
N THR A 24 -2.53 19.32 0.47
CA THR A 24 -3.72 20.15 0.73
C THR A 24 -4.81 19.38 1.47
N ASP A 25 -5.06 18.12 1.08
CA ASP A 25 -6.06 17.25 1.71
C ASP A 25 -5.52 15.81 1.88
N PRO A 26 -4.98 15.49 3.07
CA PRO A 26 -4.46 14.17 3.43
C PRO A 26 -5.45 13.02 3.32
N GLU A 27 -6.76 13.28 3.49
CA GLU A 27 -7.78 12.23 3.50
C GLU A 27 -7.96 11.60 2.10
N LEU A 28 -7.52 12.30 1.05
CA LEU A 28 -7.58 11.82 -0.33
C LEU A 28 -6.79 10.52 -0.57
N VAL A 29 -5.78 10.23 0.25
CA VAL A 29 -4.97 8.98 0.18
C VAL A 29 -5.82 7.73 0.46
N ARG A 30 -6.92 7.88 1.21
CA ARG A 30 -7.81 6.77 1.59
C ARG A 30 -9.05 6.65 0.72
N VAL A 31 -9.27 7.62 -0.16
CA VAL A 31 -10.46 7.64 -1.00
C VAL A 31 -10.34 6.54 -2.05
N LYS A 32 -11.35 5.68 -2.08
CA LYS A 32 -11.43 4.53 -2.98
C LYS A 32 -11.96 4.94 -4.34
N GLY A 33 -11.16 4.72 -5.38
CA GLY A 33 -11.52 4.82 -6.78
C GLY A 33 -12.26 3.59 -7.29
N ARG A 34 -12.05 3.25 -8.57
CA ARG A 34 -12.66 2.06 -9.19
C ARG A 34 -12.17 0.79 -8.50
N GLU A 35 -13.05 -0.19 -8.36
CA GLU A 35 -12.76 -1.48 -7.70
C GLU A 35 -12.29 -1.39 -6.23
N GLY A 36 -12.50 -0.25 -5.58
CA GLY A 36 -12.03 -0.04 -4.21
C GLY A 36 -10.53 0.31 -4.12
N ILE A 37 -9.88 0.59 -5.25
CA ILE A 37 -8.45 0.90 -5.34
C ILE A 37 -8.19 2.30 -4.77
N THR A 38 -7.25 2.42 -3.86
CA THR A 38 -6.77 3.71 -3.32
C THR A 38 -5.47 4.12 -4.03
N PRO A 39 -5.03 5.39 -3.91
CA PRO A 39 -3.73 5.82 -4.42
C PRO A 39 -2.56 4.94 -3.93
N LEU A 40 -2.60 4.45 -2.69
CA LEU A 40 -1.58 3.54 -2.16
C LEU A 40 -1.56 2.19 -2.88
N HIS A 41 -2.73 1.63 -3.21
CA HIS A 41 -2.84 0.41 -4.01
C HIS A 41 -2.20 0.59 -5.39
N HIS A 42 -2.48 1.72 -6.05
CA HIS A 42 -1.90 2.03 -7.37
C HIS A 42 -0.37 2.19 -7.30
N ALA A 43 0.14 2.94 -6.32
CA ALA A 43 1.59 3.09 -6.15
C ALA A 43 2.28 1.74 -5.84
N SER A 44 1.57 0.82 -5.17
CA SER A 44 2.06 -0.55 -4.90
C SER A 44 2.06 -1.43 -6.16
N GLU A 45 1.10 -1.23 -7.06
CA GLU A 45 1.03 -1.90 -8.35
C GLU A 45 2.12 -1.42 -9.30
N ASP A 46 2.35 -0.11 -9.37
CA ASP A 46 3.38 0.49 -10.22
C ASP A 46 4.79 0.26 -9.67
N GLY A 47 4.91 0.20 -8.34
CA GLY A 47 6.20 0.12 -7.64
C GLY A 47 6.86 1.48 -7.42
N ASP A 48 6.08 2.57 -7.41
CA ASP A 48 6.57 3.92 -7.15
C ASP A 48 6.90 4.09 -5.66
N LEU A 49 8.15 3.80 -5.31
CA LEU A 49 8.65 3.87 -3.93
C LEU A 49 8.50 5.27 -3.33
N TYR A 50 8.64 6.32 -4.15
CA TYR A 50 8.56 7.70 -3.69
C TYR A 50 7.13 8.07 -3.29
N LEU A 51 6.15 7.71 -4.13
CA LEU A 51 4.74 7.90 -3.78
C LEU A 51 4.33 7.05 -2.57
N LEU A 52 4.84 5.82 -2.46
CA LEU A 52 4.57 4.96 -1.31
C LEU A 52 5.06 5.60 0.00
N GLU A 53 6.31 6.04 0.06
CA GLU A 53 6.86 6.70 1.24
C GLU A 53 6.06 7.96 1.60
N LYS A 54 5.72 8.78 0.59
CA LYS A 54 4.96 10.01 0.84
C LYS A 54 3.55 9.70 1.33
N PHE A 55 2.81 8.78 0.72
CA PHE A 55 1.46 8.41 1.17
C PHE A 55 1.47 7.85 2.59
N LEU A 56 2.47 7.04 2.94
CA LEU A 56 2.64 6.53 4.30
C LEU A 56 3.00 7.64 5.30
N SER A 57 3.80 8.62 4.90
CA SER A 57 4.14 9.79 5.73
C SER A 57 2.92 10.66 6.05
N VAL A 58 1.95 10.71 5.13
CA VAL A 58 0.71 11.50 5.27
C VAL A 58 -0.36 10.70 6.04
N CYS A 59 -0.52 9.42 5.74
CA CYS A 59 -1.57 8.59 6.35
C CYS A 59 -1.19 7.10 6.43
N LEU A 60 -0.62 6.68 7.56
CA LEU A 60 -0.29 5.27 7.81
C LEU A 60 -1.52 4.33 7.82
N LYS A 61 -2.70 4.84 8.17
CA LYS A 61 -3.96 4.07 8.17
C LYS A 61 -4.37 3.60 6.78
N SER A 62 -3.81 4.19 5.72
CA SER A 62 -4.06 3.76 4.34
C SER A 62 -3.57 2.34 4.05
N LEU A 63 -2.66 1.78 4.86
CA LEU A 63 -2.24 0.36 4.78
C LEU A 63 -3.36 -0.64 5.11
N GLU A 64 -4.36 -0.23 5.89
CA GLU A 64 -5.52 -1.09 6.23
C GLU A 64 -6.60 -1.06 5.15
N ASP A 65 -6.53 -0.10 4.23
CA ASP A 65 -7.53 0.01 3.20
C ASP A 65 -7.40 -1.20 2.26
N VAL A 66 -8.56 -1.75 1.90
CA VAL A 66 -8.67 -2.90 1.02
C VAL A 66 -9.48 -2.60 -0.22
N THR A 67 -9.09 -3.22 -1.33
CA THR A 67 -9.88 -3.24 -2.57
C THR A 67 -11.16 -4.06 -2.41
N ASN A 68 -12.01 -4.07 -3.45
CA ASN A 68 -13.21 -4.91 -3.50
C ASN A 68 -12.90 -6.42 -3.45
N LYS A 69 -11.65 -6.82 -3.73
CA LYS A 69 -11.16 -8.21 -3.59
C LYS A 69 -10.54 -8.47 -2.22
N SER A 70 -10.70 -7.54 -1.28
CA SER A 70 -10.06 -7.58 0.05
C SER A 70 -8.52 -7.63 -0.03
N ASP A 71 -7.93 -7.22 -1.15
CA ASP A 71 -6.48 -7.10 -1.28
C ASP A 71 -6.04 -5.78 -0.63
N THR A 72 -5.00 -5.84 0.19
CA THR A 72 -4.28 -4.65 0.68
C THR A 72 -3.17 -4.24 -0.30
N ALA A 73 -2.59 -3.06 -0.11
CA ALA A 73 -1.39 -2.60 -0.82
C ALA A 73 -0.27 -3.66 -0.87
N LEU A 74 -0.04 -4.37 0.23
CA LEU A 74 0.95 -5.46 0.31
C LEU A 74 0.59 -6.66 -0.58
N HIS A 75 -0.69 -7.02 -0.68
CA HIS A 75 -1.13 -8.09 -1.58
C HIS A 75 -0.87 -7.70 -3.03
N ILE A 76 -1.14 -6.45 -3.39
CA ILE A 76 -0.92 -5.93 -4.74
C ILE A 76 0.56 -5.91 -5.10
N ALA A 77 1.43 -5.45 -4.19
CA ALA A 77 2.87 -5.45 -4.42
C ALA A 77 3.41 -6.86 -4.72
N LEU A 78 3.03 -7.86 -3.93
CA LEU A 78 3.45 -9.26 -4.17
C LEU A 78 2.85 -9.85 -5.45
N LYS A 79 1.57 -9.57 -5.75
CA LYS A 79 0.89 -10.04 -6.97
C LYS A 79 1.59 -9.53 -8.24
N ASN A 80 2.08 -8.29 -8.20
CA ASN A 80 2.78 -7.61 -9.29
C ASN A 80 4.31 -7.73 -9.25
N ASP A 81 4.85 -8.61 -8.40
CA ASP A 81 6.30 -8.87 -8.27
C ASP A 81 7.11 -7.59 -7.90
N LYS A 82 6.49 -6.64 -7.20
CA LYS A 82 7.10 -5.39 -6.72
C LYS A 82 7.73 -5.61 -5.34
N VAL A 83 8.84 -6.32 -5.31
CA VAL A 83 9.53 -6.71 -4.06
C VAL A 83 10.03 -5.49 -3.28
N GLU A 84 10.56 -4.48 -3.95
CA GLU A 84 11.05 -3.24 -3.33
C GLU A 84 9.89 -2.45 -2.72
N ALA A 85 8.74 -2.37 -3.41
CA ALA A 85 7.54 -1.74 -2.86
C ALA A 85 7.03 -2.50 -1.63
N PHE A 86 7.01 -3.83 -1.69
CA PHE A 86 6.67 -4.67 -0.54
C PHE A 86 7.63 -4.43 0.63
N GLN A 87 8.94 -4.31 0.35
CA GLN A 87 9.92 -3.97 1.36
C GLN A 87 9.64 -2.59 1.95
N VAL A 88 9.40 -1.53 1.18
CA VAL A 88 9.06 -0.20 1.71
C VAL A 88 7.81 -0.26 2.60
N LEU A 89 6.75 -0.93 2.13
CA LEU A 89 5.49 -1.08 2.87
C LEU A 89 5.64 -1.88 4.18
N THR A 90 6.53 -2.87 4.23
CA THR A 90 6.80 -3.71 5.44
C THR A 90 7.91 -3.13 6.33
N ARG A 91 8.82 -2.37 5.74
CA ARG A 91 9.99 -1.75 6.36
C ARG A 91 9.74 -0.28 6.72
N CYS A 92 8.47 0.11 6.81
CA CYS A 92 8.04 1.22 7.65
C CYS A 92 7.75 0.80 9.10
N PRO A 93 8.77 0.62 9.97
CA PRO A 93 8.69 0.90 11.40
C PRO A 93 8.86 2.40 11.70
N PRO A 94 8.56 2.84 12.93
CA PRO A 94 8.25 4.22 13.35
C PRO A 94 9.48 5.14 13.47
N SER A 95 10.30 5.22 12.42
CA SER A 95 11.47 6.11 12.41
C SER A 95 11.11 7.54 12.01
N VAL A 96 9.97 7.75 11.37
CA VAL A 96 9.53 9.08 10.89
C VAL A 96 8.49 9.73 11.83
N ILE A 97 7.90 8.95 12.75
CA ILE A 97 6.89 9.39 13.71
C ILE A 97 7.23 8.69 15.01
N GLY A 98 7.56 9.42 16.09
CA GLY A 98 8.10 8.89 17.35
C GLY A 98 7.16 7.98 18.19
N LEU A 99 6.53 6.99 17.58
CA LEU A 99 5.57 6.06 18.19
C LEU A 99 6.23 4.69 18.36
N LYS A 100 7.00 4.53 19.44
CA LYS A 100 7.95 3.42 19.59
C LYS A 100 7.37 2.01 19.78
N GLU A 101 6.15 1.82 20.29
CA GLU A 101 5.82 0.50 20.88
C GLU A 101 4.42 -0.08 20.57
N ALA A 102 3.48 0.69 20.00
CA ALA A 102 2.12 0.20 19.75
C ALA A 102 1.93 -0.56 18.41
N ASP A 103 2.92 -0.52 17.51
CA ASP A 103 2.71 -0.77 16.07
C ASP A 103 3.15 -2.17 15.59
N GLN A 104 3.75 -2.98 16.46
CA GLN A 104 4.19 -4.34 16.10
C GLN A 104 3.01 -5.32 15.95
N CYS A 105 1.91 -5.09 16.70
CA CYS A 105 0.67 -5.85 16.56
C CYS A 105 -0.13 -5.46 15.30
N TYR A 106 -0.04 -4.19 14.89
CA TYR A 106 -0.67 -3.65 13.67
C TYR A 106 -0.10 -4.33 12.43
N ASN A 107 1.24 -4.38 12.33
CA ASN A 107 1.94 -5.13 11.29
C ASN A 107 1.50 -6.60 11.24
N LYS A 108 1.37 -7.28 12.38
CA LYS A 108 0.94 -8.69 12.41
C LYS A 108 -0.49 -8.90 11.89
N ARG A 109 -1.42 -7.97 12.14
CA ARG A 109 -2.81 -8.06 11.65
C ARG A 109 -2.88 -7.85 10.14
N ILE A 110 -2.17 -6.86 9.60
CA ILE A 110 -2.15 -6.60 8.16
C ILE A 110 -1.44 -7.74 7.42
N LEU A 111 -0.32 -8.24 7.97
CA LEU A 111 0.41 -9.36 7.37
C LEU A 111 -0.40 -10.66 7.32
N ASN A 112 -1.27 -10.87 8.32
CA ASN A 112 -2.15 -12.04 8.41
C ASN A 112 -3.56 -11.78 7.82
N SER A 113 -3.77 -10.63 7.19
CA SER A 113 -5.03 -10.37 6.50
C SER A 113 -5.18 -11.32 5.31
N LYS A 114 -6.40 -11.79 5.10
CA LYS A 114 -6.76 -12.68 3.99
C LYS A 114 -7.52 -11.88 2.96
N ASN A 115 -7.18 -12.07 1.69
CA ASN A 115 -7.98 -11.54 0.60
C ASN A 115 -9.24 -12.40 0.36
N ARG A 116 -10.02 -12.05 -0.67
CA ARG A 116 -11.26 -12.76 -1.03
C ARG A 116 -11.04 -14.24 -1.37
N ASP A 117 -9.85 -14.59 -1.84
CA ASP A 117 -9.47 -15.97 -2.17
C ASP A 117 -9.02 -16.75 -0.92
N GLY A 118 -9.05 -16.13 0.26
CA GLY A 118 -8.55 -16.70 1.51
C GLY A 118 -7.02 -16.74 1.60
N SER A 119 -6.32 -16.20 0.61
CA SER A 119 -4.86 -16.15 0.55
C SER A 119 -4.34 -15.04 1.46
N THR A 120 -3.33 -15.35 2.27
CA THR A 120 -2.52 -14.35 2.98
C THR A 120 -1.31 -13.94 2.12
N LEU A 121 -0.60 -12.90 2.54
CA LEU A 121 0.68 -12.51 1.91
C LEU A 121 1.66 -13.67 1.80
N LEU A 122 1.72 -14.55 2.82
CA LEU A 122 2.58 -15.73 2.79
C LEU A 122 2.19 -16.69 1.67
N HIS A 123 0.89 -16.93 1.46
CA HIS A 123 0.42 -17.79 0.36
C HIS A 123 0.86 -17.22 -1.00
N ILE A 124 0.76 -15.91 -1.18
CA ILE A 124 1.16 -15.24 -2.43
C ILE A 124 2.68 -15.31 -2.62
N ALA A 125 3.46 -14.98 -1.58
CA ALA A 125 4.92 -15.02 -1.62
C ALA A 125 5.45 -16.43 -1.94
N THR A 126 4.88 -17.48 -1.32
CA THR A 126 5.22 -18.87 -1.60
C THR A 126 4.81 -19.28 -3.02
N SER A 127 3.62 -18.88 -3.49
CA SER A 127 3.18 -19.19 -4.86
C SER A 127 4.05 -18.57 -5.94
N LYS A 128 4.64 -17.40 -5.66
CA LYS A 128 5.51 -16.66 -6.57
C LYS A 128 6.99 -17.04 -6.45
N ASN A 129 7.33 -17.99 -5.56
CA ASN A 129 8.71 -18.37 -5.23
C ASN A 129 9.60 -17.17 -4.84
N GLN A 130 9.01 -16.11 -4.28
CA GLN A 130 9.72 -14.91 -3.83
C GLN A 130 10.41 -15.12 -2.46
N VAL A 131 10.34 -16.33 -1.88
CA VAL A 131 10.66 -16.67 -0.47
C VAL A 131 12.16 -16.79 -0.17
N GLN A 132 13.06 -16.25 -0.98
CA GLN A 132 14.47 -16.20 -0.62
C GLN A 132 14.90 -14.94 0.14
N ALA A 133 14.09 -13.86 0.19
CA ALA A 133 14.68 -12.54 0.45
C ALA A 133 14.23 -11.74 1.69
N SER A 134 13.28 -12.17 2.55
CA SER A 134 12.74 -11.20 3.54
C SER A 134 12.26 -11.70 4.91
N LEU A 135 12.59 -12.93 5.33
CA LEU A 135 12.20 -13.43 6.67
C LEU A 135 13.38 -13.87 7.55
N ASN A 136 14.55 -13.23 7.37
CA ASN A 136 15.65 -13.29 8.35
C ASN A 136 15.82 -11.95 9.06
#